data_AF-A0A529T2M2-F1
#
_entry.id   AF-A0A529T2M2-F1
#
_cell.length_a   1.000
_cell.length_b   1.000
_cell.length_c   1.000
_cell.angle_alpha   90.00
_cell.angle_beta   90.00
_cell.angle_gamma   90.00
#
_symmetry.space_group_name_H-M   'P 1'
#
loop_
_entity.id
_entity.type
_entity.pdbx_description
1 polymer ?
#
loop_
_entity_poly.entity_id
_entity_poly.type
_entity_poly.pdbx_seq_one_letter_code
_entity_poly.pdbx_strand_id
1 'polypeptide(L)' 'PGMSEEKFLSILSKQVPDAEKRRQADFIIDTGNGFEAARKAVDAAIAELLGEKSGKAGS' A
#
# COMPACT_ATOMS: atom_id res chain seq x y z
N PRO A 1 23.70 -5.44 11.24
CA PRO A 1 24.10 -4.03 11.46
C PRO A 1 24.21 -3.24 10.14
N GLY A 2 23.41 -2.18 9.96
CA GLY A 2 23.38 -1.43 8.68
C GLY A 2 22.44 -0.22 8.61
N MET A 3 21.72 0.07 9.70
CA MET A 3 20.79 1.20 9.83
C MET A 3 21.16 1.97 11.10
N SER A 4 21.75 3.15 10.93
CA SER A 4 21.90 4.14 12.01
C SER A 4 20.69 5.09 12.00
N GLU A 5 20.46 5.78 13.10
CA GLU A 5 19.41 6.80 13.20
C GLU A 5 19.63 7.92 12.17
N GLU A 6 20.87 8.40 12.01
CA GLU A 6 21.22 9.40 10.99
C GLU A 6 20.90 8.91 9.57
N LYS A 7 21.25 7.66 9.25
CA LYS A 7 20.91 7.05 7.96
C LYS A 7 19.39 6.91 7.78
N PHE A 8 18.67 6.55 8.83
CA PHE A 8 17.21 6.49 8.82
C PHE A 8 16.59 7.87 8.53
N LEU A 9 17.00 8.91 9.27
CA LEU A 9 16.48 10.27 9.12
C LEU A 9 16.80 10.87 7.74
N SER A 10 17.99 10.63 7.21
CA SER A 10 18.37 11.10 5.86
C SER A 10 17.62 10.40 4.73
N ILE A 11 17.16 9.16 4.94
CA ILE A 11 16.26 8.46 4.01
C ILE A 11 14.83 8.99 4.18
N LEU A 12 14.36 9.12 5.43
CA LEU A 12 13.02 9.57 5.74
C LEU A 12 12.73 10.98 5.20
N SER A 13 13.70 11.90 5.27
CA SER A 13 13.54 13.27 4.76
C SER A 13 13.32 13.37 3.25
N LYS A 14 13.63 12.31 2.49
CA LYS A 14 13.43 12.23 1.04
C LYS A 14 12.14 11.50 0.66
N GLN A 15 11.41 10.96 1.63
CA GLN A 15 10.17 10.23 1.39
C GLN A 15 8.95 11.15 1.49
N VAL A 16 7.86 10.74 0.84
CA VAL A 16 6.54 11.32 1.08
C VAL A 16 6.06 10.90 2.48
N PRO A 17 5.55 11.84 3.33
CA PRO A 17 5.04 11.50 4.66
C PRO A 17 3.95 10.44 4.61
N ASP A 18 3.89 9.59 5.63
CA ASP A 18 2.97 8.44 5.62
C ASP A 18 1.49 8.85 5.54
N ALA A 19 1.10 9.89 6.27
CA ALA A 19 -0.24 10.46 6.20
C ALA A 19 -0.60 10.96 4.80
N GLU A 20 0.37 11.52 4.08
CA GLU A 20 0.20 11.99 2.71
C GLU A 20 0.01 10.81 1.75
N LYS A 21 0.89 9.81 1.83
CA LYS A 21 0.77 8.57 1.03
C LYS A 21 -0.60 7.92 1.22
N ARG A 22 -1.05 7.80 2.48
CA ARG A 22 -2.35 7.20 2.82
C ARG A 22 -3.52 8.02 2.28
N ARG A 23 -3.44 9.35 2.31
CA ARG A 23 -4.50 10.22 1.78
C ARG A 23 -4.65 10.07 0.26
N GLN A 24 -3.54 9.82 -0.45
CA GLN A 24 -3.54 9.67 -1.91
C GLN A 24 -3.75 8.23 -2.40
N ALA A 25 -3.75 7.24 -1.51
CA ALA A 25 -3.77 5.84 -1.92
C ALA A 25 -5.18 5.35 -2.27
N ASP A 26 -5.31 4.65 -3.38
CA ASP A 26 -6.53 3.88 -3.72
C ASP A 26 -6.64 2.61 -2.85
N PHE A 27 -5.50 2.02 -2.48
CA PHE A 27 -5.42 0.81 -1.67
C PHE A 27 -4.44 0.97 -0.50
N ILE A 28 -4.83 0.46 0.67
CA ILE A 28 -3.96 0.34 1.85
C ILE A 28 -3.95 -1.13 2.27
N ILE A 29 -2.76 -1.75 2.30
CA ILE A 29 -2.57 -3.14 2.73
C ILE A 29 -2.00 -3.17 4.14
N ASP A 30 -2.76 -3.65 5.12
CA ASP A 30 -2.28 -3.84 6.49
C ASP A 30 -1.46 -5.14 6.59
N THR A 31 -0.17 -4.99 6.88
CA THR A 31 0.80 -6.09 7.02
C THR A 31 1.03 -6.52 8.47
N GLY A 32 0.36 -5.88 9.45
CA GLY A 32 0.51 -6.16 10.87
C GLY A 32 -0.05 -7.53 11.31
N ASN A 33 -0.95 -8.12 10.51
CA ASN A 33 -1.61 -9.40 10.81
C ASN A 33 -0.89 -10.63 10.23
N GLY A 34 0.34 -10.44 9.73
CA GLY A 34 1.15 -11.51 9.14
C GLY A 34 0.93 -11.71 7.64
N PHE A 35 1.78 -12.56 7.04
CA PHE A 35 1.88 -12.71 5.59
C PHE A 35 0.60 -13.21 4.92
N GLU A 36 -0.10 -14.17 5.52
CA GLU A 36 -1.34 -14.72 4.95
C GLU A 36 -2.44 -13.67 4.83
N ALA A 37 -2.58 -12.81 5.85
CA ALA A 37 -3.54 -11.71 5.83
C ALA A 37 -3.16 -10.67 4.75
N ALA A 38 -1.89 -10.28 4.70
CA ALA A 38 -1.38 -9.36 3.69
C ALA A 38 -1.56 -9.92 2.26
N ARG A 39 -1.32 -11.22 2.05
CA ARG A 39 -1.48 -11.88 0.75
C ARG A 39 -2.92 -11.80 0.26
N LYS A 40 -3.88 -12.12 1.12
CA LYS A 40 -5.31 -12.03 0.79
C LYS A 40 -5.73 -10.61 0.42
N ALA A 41 -5.24 -9.60 1.14
CA ALA A 41 -5.51 -8.20 0.83
C ALA A 41 -4.92 -7.77 -0.53
N VAL A 42 -3.70 -8.25 -0.86
CA VAL A 42 -3.09 -8.01 -2.18
C VAL A 42 -3.88 -8.71 -3.29
N ASP A 43 -4.27 -9.97 -3.11
CA ASP A 43 -5.03 -10.72 -4.11
C ASP A 43 -6.39 -10.05 -4.38
N ALA A 44 -7.05 -9.49 -3.36
CA ALA A 44 -8.28 -8.71 -3.51
C ALA A 44 -8.07 -7.42 -4.33
N ALA A 45 -7.01 -6.65 -4.04
CA ALA A 45 -6.68 -5.45 -4.80
C ALA A 45 -6.36 -5.78 -6.28
N ILE A 46 -5.65 -6.89 -6.54
CA ILE A 46 -5.40 -7.37 -7.91
C ILE A 46 -6.70 -7.75 -8.61
N ALA A 47 -7.60 -8.46 -7.94
CA ALA A 47 -8.89 -8.86 -8.52
C ALA A 47 -9.75 -7.63 -8.89
N GLU A 48 -9.75 -6.59 -8.05
CA GLU A 48 -10.43 -5.33 -8.33
C GLU A 48 -9.84 -4.62 -9.56
N LEU A 49 -8.51 -4.49 -9.60
CA LEU A 49 -7.79 -3.87 -10.73
C LEU A 49 -7.99 -4.62 -12.05
N LEU A 50 -8.13 -5.95 -12.00
CA LEU A 50 -8.39 -6.78 -13.19
C LEU A 50 -9.88 -6.86 -13.55
N GLY A 51 -10.79 -6.51 -12.62
CA GLY A 51 -12.24 -6.65 -12.72
C GLY A 51 -12.97 -5.46 -13.37
N GLU A 52 -12.32 -4.30 -13.52
CA GLU A 52 -12.88 -3.12 -14.21
C GLU A 52 -12.85 -3.21 -15.74
N LYS A 53 -13.38 -4.31 -16.30
CA LYS A 53 -13.89 -4.33 -17.69
C LYS A 53 -15.34 -4.82 -17.81
N SER A 54 -16.08 -4.96 -16.71
CA SER A 54 -17.46 -5.49 -16.77
C SER A 54 -18.52 -4.84 -15.88
N GLY A 55 -18.26 -3.69 -15.23
CA GLY A 55 -19.15 -3.17 -14.18
C GLY A 55 -19.64 -1.71 -14.26
N LYS A 56 -19.27 -0.93 -15.30
CA LYS A 56 -19.77 0.45 -15.48
C LYS A 56 -20.35 0.66 -16.88
N ALA A 57 -21.32 -0.18 -17.21
CA ALA A 57 -22.36 0.11 -18.19
C ALA A 57 -23.69 -0.28 -17.54
N GLY A 58 -24.43 0.71 -17.01
CA GLY A 58 -25.81 0.53 -16.55
C GLY A 58 -26.04 0.66 -15.05
N SER A 59 -26.06 1.90 -14.54
CA SER A 59 -27.19 2.50 -13.82
C SER A 59 -26.98 3.99 -13.70
#